data_AF-A0AB73N592-F1
#
_entry.id   AF-A0AB73N592-F1
#
_cell.length_a   1.000
_cell.length_b   1.000
_cell.length_c   1.000
_cell.angle_alpha   90.00
_cell.angle_beta   90.00
_cell.angle_gamma   90.00
#
_symmetry.space_group_name_H-M   'P 1'
#
loop_
_entity.id
_entity.type
_entity.pdbx_description
1 polymer ?
#
loop_
_entity_poly.entity_id
_entity_poly.type
_entity_poly.pdbx_seq_one_letter_code
_entity_poly.pdbx_strand_id
1 'polypeptide(L)'
;MSKGLKTRRDNAEFQGDFPKYYGYKNTDIALSTARSAVKLRMGRNTKAYQFTDIRGWQKHWHNSRRQGTLTINVRDIDIPVWTIKFGSEDEMNRWYELMGQAINETLKL
;
A
#
# COMPACT_ATOMS: atom_id res chain seq x y z
N MET A 1 -1.75 27.55 -11.11
CA MET A 1 -2.79 26.52 -11.35
C MET A 1 -2.12 25.26 -11.89
N SER A 2 -1.73 24.27 -11.07
CA SER A 2 -1.01 23.08 -11.61
C SER A 2 -0.82 21.89 -10.66
N LYS A 3 -0.76 22.07 -9.32
CA LYS A 3 -0.48 20.95 -8.39
C LYS A 3 -1.53 19.83 -8.43
N GLY A 4 -2.83 20.17 -8.44
CA GLY A 4 -3.90 19.16 -8.36
C GLY A 4 -4.05 18.26 -9.60
N LEU A 5 -3.81 18.81 -10.80
CA LEU A 5 -3.87 18.04 -12.06
C LEU A 5 -2.68 17.07 -12.18
N LYS A 6 -1.49 17.51 -11.75
CA LYS A 6 -0.29 16.66 -11.74
C LYS A 6 -0.44 15.48 -10.79
N THR A 7 -0.88 15.72 -9.54
CA THR A 7 -1.10 14.66 -8.56
C THR A 7 -2.13 13.62 -9.03
N ARG A 8 -3.22 14.03 -9.69
CA ARG A 8 -4.20 13.08 -10.23
C ARG A 8 -3.60 12.19 -11.33
N ARG A 9 -2.80 12.75 -12.23
CA ARG A 9 -2.11 12.00 -13.28
C ARG A 9 -1.06 11.05 -12.70
N ASP A 10 -0.25 11.52 -11.75
CA ASP A 10 0.77 10.71 -11.06
C ASP A 10 0.14 9.57 -10.24
N ASN A 11 -1.09 9.76 -9.73
CA ASN A 11 -1.85 8.71 -9.06
C ASN A 11 -2.44 7.71 -10.05
N ALA A 12 -2.94 8.16 -11.20
CA ALA A 12 -3.45 7.28 -12.24
C ALA A 12 -2.34 6.39 -12.84
N GLU A 13 -1.15 6.95 -13.06
CA GLU A 13 0.04 6.21 -13.48
C GLU A 13 0.54 5.23 -12.40
N PHE A 14 0.46 5.63 -11.13
CA PHE A 14 0.77 4.73 -10.03
C PHE A 14 -0.23 3.57 -9.96
N GLN A 15 -1.53 3.86 -10.03
CA GLN A 15 -2.61 2.88 -9.98
C GLN A 15 -2.50 1.89 -11.14
N GLY A 16 -2.42 2.36 -12.39
CA GLY A 16 -2.37 1.50 -13.58
C GLY A 16 -3.36 0.33 -13.49
N ASP A 17 -2.83 -0.88 -13.62
CA ASP A 17 -3.60 -2.15 -13.58
C ASP A 17 -3.85 -2.69 -12.16
N PHE A 18 -3.79 -1.83 -11.13
CA PHE A 18 -4.09 -2.18 -9.76
C PHE A 18 -5.50 -1.67 -9.40
N PRO A 19 -6.51 -2.56 -9.31
CA PRO A 19 -7.91 -2.17 -9.12
C PRO A 19 -8.20 -1.58 -7.74
N LYS A 20 -7.37 -1.88 -6.74
CA LYS A 20 -7.46 -1.31 -5.39
C LYS A 20 -6.33 -0.31 -5.19
N TYR A 21 -6.66 0.89 -4.73
CA TYR A 21 -5.71 1.97 -4.51
C TYR A 21 -6.12 2.81 -3.30
N TYR A 22 -5.13 3.21 -2.51
CA TYR A 22 -5.28 4.20 -1.45
C TYR A 22 -4.03 5.07 -1.35
N GLY A 23 -4.23 6.35 -1.07
CA GLY A 23 -3.17 7.33 -0.95
C GLY A 23 -3.43 8.36 0.14
N TYR A 24 -2.44 8.61 0.99
CA TYR A 24 -2.51 9.58 2.07
C TYR A 24 -1.13 10.06 2.51
N LYS A 25 -0.96 11.37 2.73
CA LYS A 25 0.28 12.01 3.22
C LYS A 25 1.58 11.45 2.60
N ASN A 26 1.67 11.49 1.27
CA ASN A 26 2.81 11.05 0.45
C ASN A 26 3.17 9.56 0.59
N THR A 27 2.21 8.73 1.00
CA THR A 27 2.33 7.28 0.96
C THR A 27 1.14 6.70 0.24
N ASP A 28 1.36 5.74 -0.63
CA ASP A 28 0.31 5.11 -1.42
C ASP A 28 0.52 3.60 -1.48
N ILE A 29 -0.59 2.88 -1.54
CA ILE A 29 -0.65 1.43 -1.70
C ILE A 29 -1.64 1.11 -2.80
N ALA A 30 -1.25 0.20 -3.69
CA ALA A 30 -2.14 -0.38 -4.68
C ALA A 30 -2.01 -1.90 -4.67
N LEU A 31 -3.11 -2.60 -4.92
CA LEU A 31 -3.18 -4.06 -4.86
C LEU A 31 -3.89 -4.62 -6.09
N SER A 32 -3.33 -5.70 -6.65
CA SER A 32 -3.89 -6.43 -7.79
C SER A 32 -3.75 -7.93 -7.56
N THR A 33 -4.88 -8.61 -7.39
CA THR A 33 -4.92 -10.09 -7.27
C THR A 33 -4.62 -10.76 -8.61
N ALA A 34 -5.09 -10.20 -9.72
CA ALA A 34 -4.79 -10.68 -11.07
C ALA A 34 -3.29 -10.66 -11.41
N ARG A 35 -2.54 -9.73 -10.79
CA ARG A 35 -1.07 -9.65 -10.92
C ARG A 35 -0.33 -10.28 -9.75
N SER A 36 -1.06 -10.80 -8.76
CA SER A 36 -0.52 -11.27 -7.47
C SER A 36 0.51 -10.31 -6.88
N ALA A 37 0.24 -9.01 -6.90
CA ALA A 37 1.22 -7.97 -6.57
C ALA A 37 0.66 -6.81 -5.75
N VAL A 38 1.55 -6.18 -4.98
CA VAL A 38 1.34 -4.93 -4.25
C VAL A 38 2.31 -3.88 -4.76
N LYS A 39 1.82 -2.69 -5.09
CA LYS A 39 2.64 -1.53 -5.45
C LYS A 39 2.62 -0.51 -4.31
N LEU A 40 3.80 -0.05 -3.93
CA LEU A 40 4.02 0.82 -2.77
C LEU A 40 4.73 2.09 -3.20
N ARG A 41 4.29 3.23 -2.66
CA ARG A 41 4.96 4.52 -2.83
C ARG A 41 5.12 5.21 -1.49
N MET A 42 6.30 5.80 -1.27
CA MET A 42 6.63 6.59 -0.09
C MET A 42 7.58 7.71 -0.52
N GLY A 43 7.08 8.94 -0.55
CA GLY A 43 7.81 10.07 -1.12
C GLY A 43 8.14 9.84 -2.59
N ARG A 44 9.44 9.73 -2.93
CA ARG A 44 9.92 9.48 -4.30
C ARG A 44 10.10 8.00 -4.62
N ASN A 45 10.12 7.14 -3.60
CA ASN A 45 10.34 5.72 -3.80
C ASN A 45 9.04 5.05 -4.24
N THR A 46 9.10 4.31 -5.33
CA THR A 46 7.99 3.50 -5.85
C THR A 46 8.52 2.14 -6.27
N LYS A 47 7.96 1.06 -5.74
CA LYS A 47 8.27 -0.32 -6.15
C LYS A 47 7.01 -1.17 -6.15
N ALA A 48 7.00 -2.20 -7.00
CA ALA A 48 5.98 -3.25 -6.99
C ALA A 48 6.62 -4.56 -6.58
N TYR A 49 5.93 -5.32 -5.72
CA TYR A 49 6.38 -6.59 -5.18
C TYR A 49 5.34 -7.67 -5.47
N GLN A 50 5.79 -8.88 -5.79
CA GLN A 50 4.90 -10.03 -5.85
C GLN A 50 4.44 -10.40 -4.43
N PHE A 51 3.30 -11.07 -4.30
CA PHE A 51 2.81 -11.56 -3.01
C PHE A 51 3.82 -12.47 -2.31
N THR A 52 4.60 -13.25 -3.08
CA THR A 52 5.68 -14.11 -2.60
C THR A 52 6.87 -13.34 -2.01
N ASP A 53 7.02 -12.07 -2.35
CA ASP A 53 8.06 -11.20 -1.77
C ASP A 53 7.58 -10.56 -0.46
N ILE A 54 6.28 -10.59 -0.15
CA ILE A 54 5.75 -10.04 1.09
C ILE A 54 6.02 -11.02 2.24
N ARG A 55 6.72 -10.54 3.27
CA ARG A 55 7.09 -11.34 4.47
C ARG A 55 6.08 -11.19 5.61
N GLY A 56 5.30 -10.12 5.60
CA GLY A 56 4.26 -9.85 6.59
C GLY A 56 3.86 -8.39 6.62
N TRP A 57 2.76 -8.09 7.28
CA TRP A 57 2.27 -6.72 7.47
C TRP A 57 1.64 -6.55 8.86
N GLN A 58 1.73 -5.34 9.40
CA GLN A 58 1.21 -4.98 10.72
C GLN A 58 0.55 -3.60 10.67
N LYS A 59 -0.57 -3.45 11.39
CA LYS A 59 -1.27 -2.17 11.53
C LYS A 59 -1.05 -1.56 12.92
N HIS A 60 -1.09 -0.24 13.00
CA HIS A 60 -1.10 0.48 14.27
C HIS A 60 -1.86 1.79 14.15
N TRP A 61 -2.72 2.08 15.14
CA TRP A 61 -3.47 3.33 15.24
C TRP A 61 -2.86 4.25 16.30
N HIS A 62 -2.45 5.45 15.89
CA HIS A 62 -1.92 6.47 16.76
C HIS A 62 -3.03 7.42 17.23
N ASN A 63 -3.60 7.14 18.42
CA ASN A 63 -4.69 7.92 19.01
C ASN A 63 -4.41 9.44 19.08
N SER A 64 -3.20 9.83 19.52
CA SER A 64 -2.84 11.25 19.69
C SER A 64 -2.78 12.03 18.37
N ARG A 65 -2.49 11.36 17.25
CA ARG A 65 -2.37 11.97 15.91
C ARG A 65 -3.57 11.68 15.02
N ARG A 66 -4.52 10.88 15.50
CA ARG A 66 -5.65 10.32 14.74
C ARG A 66 -5.19 9.79 13.38
N GLN A 67 -4.16 8.96 13.41
CA GLN A 67 -3.48 8.49 12.21
C GLN A 67 -3.15 7.00 12.33
N GLY A 68 -3.45 6.25 11.27
CA GLY A 68 -3.09 4.83 11.15
C GLY A 68 -1.81 4.63 10.36
N THR A 69 -1.16 3.50 10.58
CA THR A 69 -0.05 3.02 9.77
C THR A 69 -0.23 1.54 9.45
N LEU A 70 0.04 1.15 8.20
CA LEU A 70 0.24 -0.22 7.78
C LEU A 70 1.71 -0.38 7.37
N THR A 71 2.47 -1.15 8.14
CA THR A 71 3.87 -1.47 7.86
C THR A 71 3.95 -2.81 7.14
N ILE A 72 4.62 -2.84 5.99
CA ILE A 72 4.78 -4.02 5.13
C ILE A 72 6.26 -4.37 5.05
N ASN A 73 6.59 -5.61 5.40
CA ASN A 73 7.93 -6.18 5.29
C ASN A 73 8.03 -6.97 3.98
N VAL A 74 9.11 -6.75 3.22
CA VAL A 74 9.32 -7.36 1.91
C VAL A 74 10.71 -7.97 1.78
N ARG A 75 10.87 -8.93 0.86
CA ARG A 75 12.15 -9.51 0.47
C ARG A 75 12.88 -8.57 -0.51
N ASP A 76 13.33 -7.43 0.00
CA ASP A 76 14.12 -6.44 -0.75
C ASP A 76 15.32 -5.99 0.11
N ILE A 77 16.51 -5.92 -0.49
CA ILE A 77 17.73 -5.49 0.20
C ILE A 77 17.83 -3.96 0.33
N ASP A 78 17.24 -3.21 -0.59
CA ASP A 78 17.31 -1.75 -0.62
C ASP A 78 16.26 -1.11 0.29
N ILE A 79 15.03 -1.59 0.21
CA ILE A 79 13.86 -1.03 0.93
C ILE A 79 13.01 -2.16 1.51
N PRO A 80 13.49 -2.84 2.58
CA PRO A 80 12.83 -3.99 3.18
C PRO A 80 11.52 -3.66 3.90
N VAL A 81 11.30 -2.40 4.27
CA VAL A 81 10.17 -1.96 5.10
C VAL A 81 9.49 -0.74 4.47
N TRP A 82 8.17 -0.84 4.31
CA TRP A 82 7.33 0.25 3.82
C TRP A 82 6.28 0.60 4.86
N THR A 83 6.08 1.89 5.13
CA THR A 83 5.03 2.36 6.04
C THR A 83 4.03 3.22 5.30
N ILE A 84 2.80 2.72 5.16
CA ILE A 84 1.68 3.43 4.53
C ILE A 84 0.84 4.07 5.62
N LYS A 85 0.59 5.37 5.48
CA LYS A 85 -0.16 6.17 6.44
C LYS A 85 -1.64 6.17 6.07
N PHE A 86 -2.51 6.20 7.07
CA PHE A 86 -3.95 6.27 6.91
C PHE A 86 -4.54 7.42 7.72
N GLY A 87 -5.49 8.14 7.13
CA GLY A 87 -6.27 9.18 7.82
C GLY A 87 -7.48 8.66 8.58
N SER A 88 -7.80 7.37 8.44
CA SER A 88 -8.97 6.71 9.05
C SER A 88 -8.56 5.33 9.58
N GLU A 89 -9.03 5.00 10.78
CA GLU A 89 -8.81 3.70 11.41
C GLU A 89 -9.54 2.60 10.64
N ASP A 90 -10.76 2.87 10.18
CA ASP A 90 -11.56 1.94 9.39
C ASP A 90 -10.90 1.61 8.06
N GLU A 91 -10.35 2.60 7.36
CA GLU A 91 -9.67 2.38 6.09
C GLU A 91 -8.36 1.61 6.29
N MET A 92 -7.62 1.88 7.38
CA MET A 92 -6.44 1.10 7.76
C MET A 92 -6.81 -0.37 8.04
N ASN A 93 -7.89 -0.59 8.82
CA ASN A 93 -8.39 -1.92 9.13
C ASN A 93 -8.81 -2.67 7.86
N ARG A 94 -9.52 -1.99 6.96
CA ARG A 94 -9.92 -2.54 5.66
C ARG A 94 -8.71 -2.97 4.83
N TRP A 95 -7.67 -2.13 4.74
CA TRP A 95 -6.46 -2.47 3.99
C TRP A 95 -5.66 -3.61 4.62
N TYR A 96 -5.62 -3.68 5.94
CA TYR A 96 -5.00 -4.79 6.66
C TYR A 96 -5.68 -6.14 6.31
N GLU A 97 -7.01 -6.18 6.30
CA GLU A 97 -7.77 -7.37 5.92
C GLU A 97 -7.65 -7.68 4.42
N LEU A 98 -7.71 -6.66 3.57
CA LEU A 98 -7.57 -6.81 2.12
C LEU A 98 -6.23 -7.43 1.72
N MET A 99 -5.13 -7.00 2.38
CA MET A 99 -3.81 -7.61 2.21
C MET A 99 -3.81 -9.09 2.63
N GLY A 100 -4.45 -9.39 3.77
CA GLY A 100 -4.57 -10.76 4.26
C GLY A 100 -5.33 -11.68 3.33
N GLN A 101 -6.50 -11.27 2.87
CA GLN A 101 -7.29 -12.03 1.90
C GLN A 101 -6.49 -12.25 0.61
N ALA A 102 -5.99 -11.17 0.01
CA ALA A 102 -5.31 -11.27 -1.28
C ALA A 102 -4.05 -12.14 -1.23
N ILE A 103 -3.21 -12.00 -0.20
CA ILE A 103 -1.95 -12.75 -0.11
C ILE A 103 -2.21 -14.18 0.36
N ASN A 104 -2.98 -14.39 1.42
CA ASN A 104 -3.15 -15.72 2.01
C ASN A 104 -4.06 -16.62 1.18
N GLU A 105 -5.06 -16.09 0.48
CA GLU A 105 -5.90 -16.91 -0.40
C GLU A 105 -5.15 -17.30 -1.67
N THR A 106 -4.30 -16.41 -2.21
CA THR A 106 -3.45 -16.73 -3.37
C THR A 106 -2.37 -17.76 -3.03
N LEU A 107 -1.78 -17.71 -1.84
CA LEU A 107 -0.75 -18.67 -1.41
C LEU A 107 -1.31 -20.04 -0.98
N LYS A 108 -2.63 -20.16 -0.84
CA LYS A 108 -3.31 -21.44 -0.54
C LYS A 108 -3.70 -22.23 -1.79
N LEU A 109 -3.63 -21.60 -2.97
CA LEU A 109 -3.88 -22.21 -4.27
C LEU A 109 -2.58 -22.75 -4.87
#